data_AF-A0A963T3P1-F1
#
_entry.id   AF-A0A963T3P1-F1
#
_cell.length_a   1.000
_cell.length_b   1.000
_cell.length_c   1.000
_cell.angle_alpha   90.00
_cell.angle_beta   90.00
_cell.angle_gamma   90.00
#
_symmetry.space_group_name_H-M   'P 1'
#
loop_
_entity.id
_entity.type
_entity.pdbx_description
1 polymer ?
#
loop_
_entity_poly.entity_id
_entity_poly.type
_entity_poly.pdbx_seq_one_letter_code
_entity_poly.pdbx_strand_id
1 'polypeptide(L)'
;MKLVVSLGAAAAALSATAFAGEMADACVARLEAEGRDTSGCSCLEDAIAGDSALEAEFLELGEIDDPAERYDAASDDAKAAMDACTR
;
A
#
# COMPACT_ATOMS: atom_id res chain seq x y z
N MET A 1 43.88 8.60 -20.34
CA MET A 1 43.35 9.75 -19.57
C MET A 1 42.13 10.27 -20.33
N LYS A 2 40.89 10.30 -19.86
CA LYS A 2 40.24 10.50 -18.54
C LYS A 2 38.90 9.71 -18.61
N LEU A 3 38.60 8.71 -17.77
CA LEU A 3 37.99 8.81 -16.43
C LEU A 3 36.90 9.89 -16.27
N VAL A 4 35.64 9.48 -16.44
CA VAL A 4 34.46 9.98 -15.70
C VAL A 4 33.48 8.79 -15.60
N VAL A 5 33.71 7.85 -14.69
CA VAL A 5 32.95 7.67 -13.43
C VAL A 5 31.44 7.75 -13.64
N SER A 6 30.88 6.58 -13.92
CA SER A 6 29.49 6.20 -13.65
C SER A 6 29.16 6.45 -12.17
N LEU A 7 28.49 7.58 -11.88
CA LEU A 7 27.62 7.69 -10.70
C LEU A 7 26.50 6.66 -10.93
N GLY A 8 26.36 5.58 -10.16
CA GLY A 8 26.47 5.51 -8.71
C GLY A 8 25.08 5.20 -8.20
N ALA A 9 24.68 3.92 -8.31
CA ALA A 9 23.51 3.40 -7.63
C ALA A 9 23.73 3.51 -6.12
N ALA A 10 22.95 4.33 -5.41
CA ALA A 10 22.70 4.23 -3.96
C ALA A 10 21.84 5.41 -3.48
N ALA A 11 20.52 5.32 -3.68
CA ALA A 11 19.54 6.12 -2.94
C ALA A 11 18.25 5.31 -2.78
N ALA A 12 18.36 4.07 -2.32
CA ALA A 12 17.24 3.19 -2.05
C ALA A 12 17.46 2.52 -0.69
N ALA A 13 17.36 3.29 0.40
CA ALA A 13 17.43 2.71 1.75
C ALA A 13 16.90 3.59 2.89
N LEU A 14 16.21 4.71 2.64
CA LEU A 14 15.83 5.66 3.72
C LEU A 14 14.35 6.10 3.71
N SER A 15 13.51 5.54 2.84
CA SER A 15 12.09 5.95 2.71
C SER A 15 11.07 4.90 3.15
N ALA A 16 11.51 3.69 3.51
CA ALA A 16 10.60 2.58 3.84
C ALA A 16 9.76 2.80 5.12
N THR A 17 10.07 3.81 5.95
CA THR A 17 9.29 4.11 7.17
C THR A 17 8.33 5.28 7.01
N ALA A 18 8.32 5.97 5.86
CA ALA A 18 7.37 7.07 5.61
C ALA A 18 6.09 6.58 4.92
N PHE A 19 6.15 5.46 4.19
CA PHE A 19 5.02 4.92 3.43
C PHE A 19 4.00 4.16 4.28
N ALA A 20 4.44 3.59 5.41
CA ALA A 20 3.58 2.77 6.25
C ALA A 20 2.43 3.64 6.83
N GLY A 21 2.75 4.72 7.55
CA GLY A 21 1.73 5.60 8.13
C GLY A 21 0.85 6.29 7.09
N GLU A 22 1.42 6.66 5.94
CA GLU A 22 0.67 7.32 4.86
C GLU A 22 -0.38 6.39 4.24
N MET A 23 -0.10 5.08 4.16
CA MET A 23 -1.06 4.08 3.71
C MET A 23 -2.19 3.85 4.72
N ALA A 24 -1.89 3.76 6.02
CA ALA A 24 -2.94 3.67 7.04
C ALA A 24 -3.78 4.93 7.11
N ASP A 25 -3.18 6.12 7.04
CA ASP A 25 -3.91 7.38 7.01
C ASP A 25 -4.81 7.48 5.77
N ALA A 26 -4.33 7.04 4.59
CA ALA A 26 -5.12 6.97 3.37
C ALA A 26 -6.27 5.96 3.47
N CYS A 27 -6.02 4.79 4.06
CA CYS A 27 -7.05 3.79 4.35
C CYS A 27 -8.10 4.35 5.30
N VAL A 28 -7.70 5.01 6.40
CA VAL A 28 -8.60 5.61 7.39
C VAL A 28 -9.46 6.68 6.72
N ALA A 29 -8.85 7.65 6.04
CA ALA A 29 -9.59 8.73 5.38
C ALA A 29 -10.62 8.21 4.36
N ARG A 30 -10.27 7.11 3.65
CA ARG A 30 -11.16 6.47 2.69
C ARG A 30 -12.30 5.71 3.37
N LEU A 31 -12.01 4.88 4.36
CA LEU A 31 -13.02 4.11 5.09
C LEU A 31 -13.95 5.02 5.92
N GLU A 32 -13.44 6.12 6.50
CA GLU A 32 -14.27 7.15 7.13
C GLU A 32 -15.23 7.80 6.13
N ALA A 33 -14.75 8.13 4.92
CA ALA A 33 -15.61 8.68 3.86
C ALA A 33 -16.70 7.69 3.39
N GLU A 34 -16.40 6.39 3.46
CA GLU A 34 -17.35 5.31 3.16
C GLU A 34 -18.27 4.96 4.36
N GLY A 35 -18.06 5.56 5.54
CA GLY A 35 -18.78 5.24 6.77
C GLY A 35 -18.51 3.83 7.30
N ARG A 36 -17.33 3.28 6.99
CA ARG A 36 -16.87 1.93 7.35
C ARG A 36 -15.94 1.97 8.57
N ASP A 37 -15.71 0.79 9.14
CA ASP A 37 -14.80 0.65 10.28
C ASP A 37 -13.34 0.85 9.84
N THR A 38 -12.65 1.74 10.53
CA THR A 38 -11.25 2.12 10.28
C THR A 38 -10.27 1.32 11.14
N SER A 39 -10.76 0.56 12.11
CA SER A 39 -9.93 -0.21 13.05
C SER A 39 -8.99 -1.21 12.34
N GLY A 40 -9.40 -1.64 11.14
CA GLY A 40 -8.67 -2.54 10.25
C GLY A 40 -7.48 -1.95 9.51
N CYS A 41 -7.34 -0.62 9.41
CA CYS A 41 -6.33 -0.01 8.55
C CYS A 41 -4.89 -0.27 9.00
N SER A 42 -4.66 -0.37 10.32
CA SER A 42 -3.35 -0.73 10.87
C SER A 42 -2.98 -2.19 10.57
N CYS A 43 -3.95 -3.11 10.63
CA CYS A 43 -3.76 -4.50 10.22
C CYS A 43 -3.41 -4.62 8.73
N LEU A 44 -4.10 -3.83 7.89
CA LEU A 44 -3.90 -3.84 6.46
C LEU A 44 -2.52 -3.28 6.08
N GLU A 45 -2.10 -2.19 6.73
CA GLU A 45 -0.75 -1.63 6.61
C GLU A 45 0.33 -2.65 6.97
N ASP A 46 0.20 -3.36 8.11
CA ASP A 46 1.16 -4.39 8.52
C ASP A 46 1.22 -5.56 7.53
N ALA A 47 0.07 -5.97 6.97
CA ALA A 47 0.01 -7.04 5.98
C ALA A 47 0.69 -6.64 4.65
N ILE A 48 0.54 -5.37 4.25
CA ILE A 48 1.13 -4.83 3.02
C ILE A 48 2.64 -4.53 3.20
N ALA A 49 3.04 -3.96 4.34
CA ALA A 49 4.43 -3.60 4.62
C ALA A 49 5.37 -4.81 4.67
N GLY A 50 4.82 -6.02 4.90
CA GLY A 50 5.56 -7.28 4.85
C GLY A 50 5.80 -7.83 3.43
N ASP A 51 5.13 -7.30 2.41
CA ASP A 51 5.15 -7.82 1.05
C ASP A 51 5.15 -6.70 -0.01
N SER A 52 6.32 -6.49 -0.62
CA SER A 52 6.52 -5.47 -1.67
C SER A 52 5.67 -5.68 -2.93
N ALA A 53 5.18 -6.90 -3.19
CA ALA A 53 4.27 -7.14 -4.31
C ALA A 53 2.85 -6.65 -3.98
N LEU A 54 2.39 -6.90 -2.75
CA LEU A 54 1.12 -6.35 -2.26
C LEU A 54 1.19 -4.82 -2.16
N GLU A 55 2.30 -4.23 -1.73
CA GLU A 55 2.45 -2.77 -1.68
C GLU A 55 2.23 -2.11 -3.05
N ALA A 56 2.90 -2.63 -4.09
CA ALA A 56 2.72 -2.14 -5.45
C ALA A 56 1.27 -2.33 -5.94
N GLU A 57 0.67 -3.46 -5.62
CA GLU A 57 -0.72 -3.75 -5.99
C GLU A 57 -1.71 -2.80 -5.29
N PHE A 58 -1.58 -2.57 -3.99
CA PHE A 58 -2.46 -1.68 -3.24
C PHE A 58 -2.33 -0.21 -3.68
N LEU A 59 -1.15 0.20 -4.17
CA LEU A 59 -0.98 1.50 -4.82
C LEU A 59 -1.80 1.61 -6.11
N GLU A 60 -1.77 0.58 -6.98
CA GLU A 60 -2.57 0.55 -8.21
C GLU A 60 -4.07 0.48 -7.91
N LEU A 61 -4.48 -0.35 -6.94
CA LEU A 61 -5.86 -0.46 -6.48
C LEU A 61 -6.38 0.85 -5.86
N GLY A 62 -5.49 1.67 -5.28
CA GLY A 62 -5.82 2.98 -4.75
C GLY A 62 -6.37 3.96 -5.80
N GLU A 63 -6.04 3.75 -7.08
CA GLU A 63 -6.54 4.56 -8.20
C GLU A 63 -8.00 4.24 -8.59
N ILE A 64 -8.52 3.09 -8.14
CA ILE A 64 -9.91 2.69 -8.38
C ILE A 64 -10.80 3.32 -7.31
N ASP A 65 -11.75 4.16 -7.72
CA ASP A 65 -12.61 4.88 -6.79
C ASP A 65 -13.71 4.03 -6.17
N ASP A 66 -14.30 3.13 -6.93
CA ASP A 66 -15.37 2.26 -6.46
C ASP A 66 -14.81 1.12 -5.58
N PRO A 67 -15.29 0.94 -4.34
CA PRO A 67 -14.74 -0.07 -3.42
C PRO A 67 -14.98 -1.51 -3.89
N ALA A 68 -16.11 -1.77 -4.56
CA ALA A 68 -16.44 -3.10 -5.05
C ALA A 68 -15.58 -3.44 -6.28
N GLU A 69 -15.41 -2.49 -7.19
CA GLU A 69 -14.51 -2.62 -8.34
C GLU A 69 -13.06 -2.81 -7.89
N ARG A 70 -12.61 -2.06 -6.87
CA ARG A 70 -11.28 -2.22 -6.27
C ARG A 70 -11.09 -3.62 -5.71
N TYR A 71 -12.05 -4.08 -4.91
CA TYR A 71 -11.99 -5.43 -4.35
C TYR A 71 -12.01 -6.47 -5.47
N ASP A 72 -12.83 -6.33 -6.51
CA ASP A 72 -12.91 -7.30 -7.61
C ASP A 72 -11.62 -7.36 -8.44
N ALA A 73 -10.99 -6.20 -8.68
CA ALA A 73 -9.73 -6.05 -9.40
C ALA A 73 -8.51 -6.58 -8.63
N ALA A 74 -8.59 -6.68 -7.30
CA ALA A 74 -7.52 -7.16 -6.46
C ALA A 74 -7.20 -8.66 -6.71
N SER A 75 -5.94 -9.02 -6.54
CA SER A 75 -5.44 -10.39 -6.50
C SER A 75 -6.03 -11.15 -5.32
N ASP A 76 -5.90 -12.48 -5.36
CA ASP A 76 -6.41 -13.33 -4.28
C ASP A 76 -5.71 -13.03 -2.94
N ASP A 77 -4.41 -12.69 -2.96
CA ASP A 77 -3.64 -12.34 -1.77
C ASP A 77 -4.04 -10.97 -1.21
N ALA A 78 -4.28 -9.98 -2.08
CA ALA A 78 -4.77 -8.67 -1.67
C ALA A 78 -6.21 -8.74 -1.11
N LYS A 79 -7.08 -9.54 -1.73
CA LYS A 79 -8.43 -9.84 -1.20
C LYS A 79 -8.37 -10.47 0.18
N ALA A 80 -7.47 -11.44 0.37
CA ALA A 80 -7.28 -12.09 1.66
C ALA A 80 -6.81 -11.10 2.74
N ALA A 81 -5.90 -10.17 2.42
CA ALA A 81 -5.47 -9.12 3.34
C ALA A 81 -6.61 -8.13 3.66
N MET A 82 -7.36 -7.69 2.65
CA MET A 82 -8.54 -6.82 2.85
C MET A 82 -9.61 -7.49 3.73
N ASP A 83 -9.93 -8.75 3.47
CA ASP A 83 -10.93 -9.52 4.24
C ASP A 83 -10.46 -9.80 5.67
N ALA A 84 -9.17 -10.07 5.88
CA ALA A 84 -8.61 -10.33 7.20
C ALA A 84 -8.61 -9.10 8.11
N CYS A 85 -8.52 -7.89 7.52
CA CYS A 85 -8.33 -6.66 8.26
C CYS A 85 -9.56 -5.75 8.29
N THR A 86 -10.38 -5.69 7.24
CA THR A 86 -11.43 -4.65 7.07
C THR A 86 -12.86 -5.18 7.02
N ARG A 87 -13.08 -6.44 7.38
CA ARG A 87 -14.37 -7.14 7.28
C ARG A 87 -14.88 -7.69 8.61
#